data_AF-Q9ZSF6-F1
#
_entry.id   AF-Q9ZSF6-F1
#
_cell.length_a   1.000
_cell.length_b   1.000
_cell.length_c   1.000
_cell.angle_alpha   90.00
_cell.angle_beta   90.00
_cell.angle_gamma   90.00
#
_symmetry.space_group_name_H-M   'P 1'
#
loop_
_entity.id
_entity.type
_entity.pdbx_description
1 polymer ?
#
loop_
_entity_poly.entity_id
_entity_poly.type
_entity_poly.pdbx_seq_one_letter_code
_entity_poly.pdbx_strand_id
1 'polypeptide(L)' 'NVSRRLNNCVGKENYKIINDGNRKNELYKRWPDLTVQEADCKQNRIFWRYE' A
#
# COMPACT_ATOMS: atom_id res chain seq x y z
N ASN A 1 -31.47 -5.32 7.01
CA ASN A 1 -30.16 -4.97 7.59
C ASN A 1 -29.09 -5.23 6.53
N VAL A 2 -28.72 -4.23 5.73
CA VAL A 2 -27.68 -4.36 4.69
C VAL A 2 -26.52 -3.48 5.11
N SER A 3 -25.57 -4.07 5.86
CA SER A 3 -24.29 -3.42 6.12
C SER A 3 -23.47 -3.48 4.82
N ARG A 4 -23.19 -2.33 4.22
CA ARG A 4 -22.14 -2.21 3.19
C ARG A 4 -20.89 -1.71 3.89
N ARG A 5 -19.75 -2.38 3.65
CA ARG A 5 -18.45 -1.89 4.11
C ARG A 5 -18.19 -0.53 3.46
N LEU A 6 -17.84 0.47 4.26
CA LEU A 6 -17.25 1.70 3.71
C LEU A 6 -15.99 1.29 2.96
N ASN A 7 -15.94 1.61 1.68
CA ASN A 7 -14.77 1.47 0.84
C ASN A 7 -14.65 2.75 0.00
N ASN A 8 -13.44 3.08 -0.44
CA ASN A 8 -13.19 4.23 -1.31
C ASN A 8 -13.76 5.55 -0.76
N CYS A 9 -13.58 5.80 0.54
CA CYS A 9 -14.13 6.96 1.23
C CYS A 9 -13.64 8.31 0.68
N VAL A 10 -12.53 8.30 -0.07
CA VAL A 10 -11.92 9.43 -0.77
C VAL A 10 -11.35 8.92 -2.10
N GLY A 11 -11.28 9.78 -3.14
CA GLY A 11 -10.72 9.40 -4.44
C GLY A 11 -9.28 8.85 -4.35
N LYS A 12 -8.95 7.89 -5.23
CA LYS A 12 -7.70 7.08 -5.27
C LYS A 12 -6.36 7.85 -5.34
N GLU A 13 -6.37 9.17 -5.31
CA GLU A 13 -5.21 10.01 -5.66
C GLU A 13 -4.41 10.53 -4.46
N ASN A 14 -4.83 10.26 -3.23
CA ASN A 14 -4.18 10.82 -2.04
C ASN A 14 -3.02 10.00 -1.46
N TYR A 15 -2.58 8.92 -2.14
CA TYR A 15 -1.44 8.15 -1.66
C TYR A 15 -0.14 8.96 -1.76
N LYS A 16 0.36 9.44 -0.62
CA LYS A 16 1.64 10.14 -0.55
C LYS A 16 2.78 9.15 -0.79
N ILE A 17 3.59 9.44 -1.79
CA ILE A 17 4.74 8.62 -2.13
C ILE A 17 5.70 8.57 -0.93
N ILE A 18 5.91 7.38 -0.38
CA ILE A 18 6.94 7.14 0.62
C ILE A 18 8.29 7.09 -0.09
N ASN A 19 9.10 8.14 0.07
CA ASN A 19 10.46 8.24 -0.51
C ASN A 19 11.57 7.87 0.48
N ASP A 20 11.26 7.78 1.77
CA ASP A 20 12.21 7.34 2.80
C ASP A 20 12.48 5.83 2.69
N GLY A 21 13.75 5.48 2.42
CA GLY A 21 14.20 4.10 2.27
C GLY A 21 14.06 3.26 3.55
N ASN A 22 14.28 3.84 4.72
CA ASN A 22 14.08 3.13 5.99
C ASN A 22 12.60 2.81 6.18
N ARG A 23 11.74 3.79 5.95
CA ARG A 23 10.29 3.62 6.06
C ARG A 23 9.74 2.58 5.08
N LYS A 24 10.28 2.49 3.86
CA LYS A 24 9.95 1.42 2.90
C LYS A 24 10.34 0.04 3.42
N ASN A 25 11.51 -0.09 4.02
CA ASN A 25 11.99 -1.37 4.56
C ASN A 25 11.15 -1.83 5.74
N GLU A 26 10.81 -0.93 6.65
CA GLU A 26 9.93 -1.25 7.78
C GLU A 26 8.52 -1.62 7.32
N LEU A 27 7.98 -0.89 6.34
CA LEU A 27 6.66 -1.17 5.79
C LEU A 27 6.63 -2.53 5.10
N TYR A 28 7.66 -2.87 4.31
CA TYR A 28 7.76 -4.19 3.71
C TYR A 28 7.84 -5.31 4.75
N LYS A 29 8.60 -5.14 5.84
CA LYS A 29 8.69 -6.16 6.89
C LYS A 29 7.36 -6.41 7.60
N ARG A 30 6.54 -5.37 7.78
CA ARG A 30 5.27 -5.44 8.52
C ARG A 30 4.07 -5.73 7.63
N TRP A 31 4.13 -5.28 6.39
CA TRP A 31 3.03 -5.36 5.43
C TRP A 31 3.56 -5.60 4.01
N PRO A 32 4.18 -6.78 3.77
CA PRO A 32 4.67 -7.14 2.45
C PRO A 32 3.52 -7.45 1.50
N ASP A 33 3.71 -7.14 0.23
CA ASP A 33 2.97 -7.81 -0.84
C ASP A 33 3.61 -9.19 -1.06
N LEU A 34 2.88 -10.25 -0.72
CA LEU A 34 3.35 -11.63 -0.84
C LEU A 34 3.21 -12.19 -2.26
N THR A 35 2.64 -11.42 -3.18
CA THR A 35 2.40 -11.84 -4.58
C THR A 35 3.49 -11.36 -5.55
N VAL A 36 4.34 -10.42 -5.11
CA VAL A 36 5.45 -9.87 -5.90
C VAL A 36 6.77 -9.96 -5.15
N GLN A 37 7.87 -9.74 -5.86
CA GLN A 37 9.19 -9.68 -5.23
C GLN A 37 9.36 -8.42 -4.39
N GLU A 38 10.24 -8.48 -3.38
CA GLU A 38 10.54 -7.35 -2.48
C GLU A 38 10.93 -6.07 -3.23
N ALA A 39 11.77 -6.20 -4.26
CA ALA A 39 12.21 -5.09 -5.07
C ALA A 39 11.02 -4.41 -5.78
N ASP A 40 10.17 -5.20 -6.43
CA ASP A 40 8.98 -4.71 -7.14
C ASP A 40 7.96 -4.09 -6.16
N CYS A 41 7.77 -4.70 -4.99
CA CYS A 41 6.91 -4.18 -3.94
C CYS A 41 7.35 -2.78 -3.48
N LYS A 42 8.65 -2.60 -3.21
CA LYS A 42 9.22 -1.33 -2.72
C LYS A 42 9.33 -0.24 -3.79
N GLN A 43 9.49 -0.63 -5.06
CA GLN A 43 9.62 0.28 -6.19
C GLN A 43 8.25 0.76 -6.66
N ASN A 44 7.36 -0.18 -7.00
CA ASN A 44 6.07 0.12 -7.62
C ASN A 44 5.01 0.50 -6.59
N ARG A 45 5.10 -0.03 -5.36
CA ARG A 45 4.23 0.34 -4.22
C ARG A 45 2.73 0.19 -4.55
N ILE A 46 2.40 -0.71 -5.49
CA ILE A 46 1.05 -0.89 -6.06
C ILE A 46 0.09 -1.32 -4.98
N PHE A 47 0.50 -2.31 -4.18
CA PHE A 47 -0.28 -2.83 -3.07
C PHE A 47 -0.65 -1.73 -2.06
N TRP A 48 0.33 -1.02 -1.51
CA TRP A 48 0.08 0.04 -0.53
C TRP A 48 -0.70 1.25 -1.08
N ARG A 49 -0.71 1.46 -2.39
CA ARG A 49 -1.51 2.50 -3.04
C ARG A 49 -2.97 2.07 -3.23
N TYR A 50 -3.20 0.76 -3.37
CA TYR A 50 -4.52 0.20 -3.61
C TYR A 50 -5.33 0.08 -2.31
N GLU A 51 -4.68 -0.31 -1.22
CA GLU A 51 -5.23 -0.34 0.14
C GLU A 51 -5.41 1.07 0.73
#